data_AF-A0A2W6D0J0-F1
#
_entry.id   AF-A0A2W6D0J0-F1
#
_cell.length_a   1.000
_cell.length_b   1.000
_cell.length_c   1.000
_cell.angle_alpha   90.00
_cell.angle_beta   90.00
_cell.angle_gamma   90.00
#
_symmetry.space_group_name_H-M   'P 1'
#
loop_
_entity.id
_entity.type
_entity.pdbx_description
1 polymer ?
#
loop_
_entity_poly.entity_id
_entity_poly.type
_entity_poly.pdbx_seq_one_letter_code
_entity_poly.pdbx_strand_id
1 'polypeptide(L)' 'MTLFVDSSMFYAAADTGDRANAVAKAVLGGGDRLVTSDHVLVESWFLLRRRLGREVAERWWG' A
#
# COMPACT_ATOMS: atom_id res chain seq x y z
N MET A 1 -16.85 -5.04 -6.86
CA MET A 1 -16.53 -6.22 -6.02
C MET A 1 -15.94 -5.72 -4.70
N THR A 2 -15.67 -6.59 -3.71
CA THR A 2 -14.89 -6.20 -2.52
C THR A 2 -13.53 -6.89 -2.60
N LEU A 3 -12.44 -6.12 -2.47
CA LEU A 3 -11.07 -6.61 -2.54
C LEU A 3 -10.41 -6.51 -1.17
N PHE A 4 -9.87 -7.62 -0.67
CA PHE A 4 -8.97 -7.58 0.48
C PHE A 4 -7.59 -7.14 0.00
N VAL A 5 -7.05 -6.08 0.59
CA VAL A 5 -5.77 -5.48 0.22
C VAL A 5 -4.72 -5.85 1.25
N ASP A 6 -3.68 -6.51 0.77
CA ASP A 6 -2.52 -6.94 1.56
C ASP A 6 -1.39 -5.89 1.57
N SER A 7 -0.44 -6.04 2.50
CA SER A 7 0.67 -5.11 2.69
C SER A 7 1.55 -4.98 1.44
N SER A 8 1.68 -6.06 0.67
CA SER A 8 2.39 -6.08 -0.61
C SER A 8 1.83 -5.09 -1.64
N MET A 9 0.50 -4.93 -1.71
CA MET A 9 -0.13 -3.98 -2.64
C MET A 9 0.09 -2.53 -2.23
N PHE A 10 0.03 -2.24 -0.93
CA PHE A 10 0.35 -0.91 -0.41
C PHE A 10 1.83 -0.57 -0.65
N TYR A 11 2.73 -1.53 -0.43
CA TYR A 11 4.15 -1.34 -0.73
C TYR A 11 4.38 -1.04 -2.22
N ALA A 12 3.84 -1.89 -3.10
CA ALA A 12 4.01 -1.74 -4.53
C ALA A 12 3.49 -0.38 -5.02
N ALA A 13 2.36 0.10 -4.49
CA ALA A 13 1.81 1.40 -4.85
C ALA A 13 2.64 2.59 -4.35
N ALA A 14 3.29 2.47 -3.20
CA ALA A 14 4.13 3.52 -2.62
C ALA A 14 5.53 3.60 -3.25
N ASP A 15 6.14 2.46 -3.58
CA ASP A 15 7.48 2.39 -4.17
C ASP A 15 7.43 2.61 -5.68
N THR A 16 7.85 3.78 -6.16
CA THR A 16 7.88 4.10 -7.60
C THR A 16 8.83 3.22 -8.41
N GLY A 17 9.79 2.56 -7.75
CA GLY A 17 10.70 1.60 -8.37
C GLY A 17 10.16 0.17 -8.41
N ASP A 18 9.03 -0.11 -7.74
CA ASP A 18 8.43 -1.45 -7.77
C ASP A 18 7.85 -1.75 -9.15
N ARG A 19 8.17 -2.94 -9.68
CA ARG A 19 7.68 -3.42 -10.98
C ARG A 19 6.15 -3.43 -11.10
N ALA A 20 5.46 -3.56 -9.98
CA ALA A 20 4.00 -3.59 -9.90
C ALA A 20 3.39 -2.22 -9.58
N ASN A 21 4.17 -1.13 -9.48
CA ASN A 21 3.68 0.18 -9.03
C ASN A 21 2.47 0.69 -9.85
N ALA A 22 2.58 0.63 -11.18
CA ALA A 22 1.51 1.09 -12.07
C ALA A 22 0.23 0.25 -11.91
N VAL A 23 0.38 -1.08 -11.83
CA VAL A 23 -0.74 -2.00 -11.65
C VAL A 23 -1.38 -1.81 -10.27
N ALA A 24 -0.56 -1.64 -9.23
CA ALA A 24 -1.04 -1.42 -7.87
C ALA A 24 -1.86 -0.14 -7.76
N LYS A 25 -1.38 0.96 -8.33
CA LYS A 25 -2.15 2.21 -8.40
C LYS A 25 -3.44 2.06 -9.19
N ALA A 26 -3.42 1.33 -10.31
CA ALA A 26 -4.62 1.09 -11.10
C ALA A 26 -5.68 0.28 -10.34
N VAL A 27 -5.28 -0.78 -9.62
CA VAL A 27 -6.19 -1.61 -8.82
C VAL A 27 -6.76 -0.82 -7.64
N LEU A 28 -5.91 -0.11 -6.89
CA LEU A 28 -6.34 0.71 -5.75
C LEU A 28 -7.22 1.88 -6.19
N GLY A 29 -7.01 2.43 -7.39
CA GLY A 29 -7.83 3.49 -7.98
C GLY A 29 -9.05 3.00 -8.76
N GLY A 30 -9.25 1.69 -8.88
CA GLY A 30 -10.25 1.07 -9.78
C GLY A 30 -11.72 1.21 -9.34
N GLY A 31 -11.98 1.79 -8.16
CA GLY A 31 -13.33 2.05 -7.65
C GLY A 31 -14.01 0.87 -6.95
N ASP A 32 -13.34 -0.29 -6.85
CA ASP A 32 -13.79 -1.39 -6.01
C ASP A 32 -13.76 -1.02 -4.52
N ARG A 33 -14.61 -1.67 -3.71
CA ARG A 33 -14.55 -1.52 -2.27
C ARG A 33 -13.30 -2.21 -1.74
N LEU A 34 -12.39 -1.45 -1.16
CA LEU A 34 -11.16 -1.98 -0.56
C LEU A 34 -11.39 -2.26 0.93
N VAL A 35 -10.99 -3.44 1.38
CA VAL A 35 -10.97 -3.83 2.80
C VAL A 35 -9.58 -4.34 3.16
N THR A 36 -9.16 -4.13 4.40
CA THR A 36 -7.89 -4.65 4.92
C THR A 36 -8.04 -4.89 6.43
N SER A 37 -7.01 -5.42 7.08
CA SER A 37 -6.99 -5.58 8.54
C SER A 37 -6.08 -4.54 9.20
N ASP A 38 -6.31 -4.31 10.49
CA ASP A 38 -5.43 -3.54 11.37
C ASP A 38 -3.99 -4.09 11.35
N HIS A 39 -3.82 -5.40 11.30
CA HIS A 39 -2.51 -6.04 11.19
C HIS A 39 -1.78 -5.65 9.90
N VAL A 40 -2.47 -5.63 8.75
CA VAL A 40 -1.90 -5.22 7.47
C VAL A 40 -1.51 -3.73 7.50
N LEU A 41 -2.31 -2.86 8.12
CA LEU A 41 -1.96 -1.44 8.25
C LEU A 41 -0.64 -1.24 9.04
N VAL A 42 -0.47 -1.96 10.14
CA VAL A 42 0.75 -1.92 10.96
C VAL A 42 1.94 -2.48 10.19
N GLU A 43 1.77 -3.64 9.53
CA GLU A 43 2.82 -4.24 8.69
C GLU A 43 3.26 -3.29 7.58
N SER A 44 2.32 -2.72 6.83
CA SER A 44 2.59 -1.76 5.76
C SER A 44 3.34 -0.54 6.27
N TRP A 45 2.95 0.03 7.41
CA TRP A 45 3.67 1.18 7.97
C TRP A 45 5.12 0.82 8.31
N PHE A 46 5.36 -0.32 8.96
CA PHE A 46 6.73 -0.76 9.25
C PHE A 46 7.53 -1.06 7.99
N LEU A 47 6.90 -1.67 6.98
CA LEU A 47 7.54 -2.00 5.72
C LEU A 47 7.95 -0.74 4.95
N LEU A 48 7.02 0.22 4.79
CA LEU A 48 7.28 1.51 4.16
C LEU A 48 8.37 2.28 4.91
N ARG A 49 8.28 2.36 6.24
CA ARG A 49 9.28 3.05 7.06
C ARG A 49 10.67 2.47 6.88
N ARG A 50 10.77 1.13 6.84
CA ARG A 50 12.05 0.42 6.73
C ARG A 50 12.67 0.53 5.34
N ARG A 51 11.86 0.54 4.28
CA ARG A 51 12.33 0.45 2.89
C ARG A 51 12.38 1.79 2.17
N LEU A 52 11.40 2.66 2.40
CA LEU A 52 11.21 3.93 1.70
C LEU A 52 11.42 5.16 2.61
N GLY A 53 11.62 4.92 3.91
CA GLY A 53 11.86 5.96 4.90
C GLY A 53 10.60 6.41 5.63
N ARG A 54 10.82 7.07 6.77
CA ARG A 54 9.74 7.49 7.67
C ARG A 54 8.75 8.44 7.00
N GLU A 55 9.23 9.42 6.24
CA GLU A 55 8.35 10.41 5.61
C GLU A 55 7.35 9.80 4.63
N VAL A 56 7.72 8.71 3.95
CA VAL A 56 6.81 7.99 3.07
C VAL A 56 5.76 7.25 3.88
N ALA A 57 6.15 6.59 4.97
CA ALA A 57 5.22 5.86 5.84
C ALA A 57 4.17 6.77 6.51
N GLU A 58 4.58 7.95 6.99
CA GLU A 58 3.65 8.89 7.65
C GLU A 58 2.66 9.51 6.65
N ARG A 59 3.11 9.88 5.44
CA ARG A 59 2.25 10.47 4.39
C ARG A 59 1.32 9.48 3.71
N TRP A 60 1.59 8.19 3.85
CA TRP A 60 0.83 7.17 3.14
C TRP A 60 -0.60 7.00 3.71
N TRP A 61 -0.77 7.22 5.02
CA TRP A 61 -2.05 7.09 5.71
C TRP A 61 -2.63 8.39 6.28
N GLY A 62 -1.83 9.48 6.34
CA GLY A 62 -2.24 10.81 6.82
C GLY A 62 -2.57 11.76 5.69
#